data_AF-A0A836QLR3-F1
#
_entry.id   AF-A0A836QLR3-F1
#
_cell.length_a   1.000
_cell.length_b   1.000
_cell.length_c   1.000
_cell.angle_alpha   90.00
_cell.angle_beta   90.00
_cell.angle_gamma   90.00
#
_symmetry.space_group_name_H-M   'P 1'
#
loop_
_entity.id
_entity.type
_entity.pdbx_description
1 polymer ?
#
loop_
_entity_poly.entity_id
_entity_poly.type
_entity_poly.pdbx_seq_one_letter_code
_entity_poly.pdbx_strand_id
1 'polypeptide(L)'
;MNSSHGRTGGSELRRWLDKLPKAELHLHLEGAIPLDALWALIQKYGGDPSVPTETHLRQRLTYSDFPDFIETWIWKNSFLRTYDDFSFIAEKVAQDLLRQNILYAELFFSPSRFADRGLTTIGLAKAIRSGLGRVSGCEIWLIADLVRDHGPIQAAITLTEVATARHYGIVGIGIGGSEHKFPPEPFAELYAEARRLGFKTSAHAGEASGADSVRGAIDSLLVDRIGHATRAEEDPELMQLLADRQIPVELCPLSNVATGV
;
A
#
# COMPACT_ATOMS: atom_id res chain seq x y z
N MET A 1 50.06 2.07 -13.57
CA MET A 1 49.00 3.05 -13.91
C MET A 1 47.71 2.51 -13.33
N ASN A 2 47.26 3.10 -12.21
CA ASN A 2 46.06 2.67 -11.49
C ASN A 2 44.81 3.12 -12.25
N SER A 3 43.97 2.18 -12.68
CA SER A 3 42.65 2.47 -13.25
C SER A 3 41.63 2.67 -12.12
N SER A 4 41.29 3.93 -11.86
CA SER A 4 40.31 4.39 -10.87
C SER A 4 38.85 4.33 -11.37
N HIS A 5 38.43 3.24 -12.04
CA HIS A 5 37.11 3.16 -12.68
C HIS A 5 35.96 2.61 -11.80
N GLY A 6 36.13 2.55 -10.48
CA GLY A 6 35.19 1.82 -9.59
C GLY A 6 34.19 2.64 -8.77
N ARG A 7 34.22 3.98 -8.76
CA ARG A 7 33.43 4.78 -7.78
C ARG A 7 32.55 5.90 -8.34
N THR A 8 32.65 6.24 -9.63
CA THR A 8 31.88 7.35 -10.22
C THR A 8 30.46 6.94 -10.64
N GLY A 9 30.29 5.71 -11.18
CA GLY A 9 29.03 5.24 -11.77
C GLY A 9 27.85 5.15 -10.79
N GLY A 10 28.10 4.83 -9.51
CA GLY A 10 27.02 4.76 -8.51
C GLY A 10 26.38 6.11 -8.18
N SER A 11 27.18 7.20 -8.21
CA SER A 11 26.68 8.56 -7.95
C SER A 11 25.92 9.16 -9.13
N GLU A 12 26.26 8.75 -10.35
CA GLU A 12 25.58 9.14 -11.58
C GLU A 12 24.27 8.36 -11.75
N LEU A 13 24.29 7.04 -11.54
CA LEU A 13 23.09 6.21 -11.55
C LEU A 13 22.08 6.71 -10.52
N ARG A 14 22.50 7.02 -9.29
CA ARG A 14 21.59 7.53 -8.25
C ARG A 14 20.95 8.85 -8.65
N ARG A 15 21.75 9.82 -9.14
CA ARG A 15 21.21 11.10 -9.64
C ARG A 15 20.26 10.91 -10.81
N TRP A 16 20.50 9.94 -11.67
CA TRP A 16 19.61 9.62 -12.78
C TRP A 16 18.29 9.04 -12.26
N LEU A 17 18.34 8.05 -11.36
CA LEU A 17 17.15 7.46 -10.71
C LEU A 17 16.32 8.54 -9.99
N ASP A 18 16.95 9.42 -9.23
CA ASP A 18 16.28 10.50 -8.50
C ASP A 18 15.50 11.44 -9.46
N LYS A 19 16.02 11.67 -10.67
CA LYS A 19 15.43 12.55 -11.68
C LYS A 19 14.40 11.91 -12.61
N LEU A 20 14.28 10.58 -12.61
CA LEU A 20 13.28 9.93 -13.46
C LEU A 20 11.87 10.31 -12.99
N PRO A 21 10.94 10.68 -13.88
CA PRO A 21 9.53 10.77 -13.51
C PRO A 21 8.99 9.37 -13.24
N LYS A 22 8.27 9.20 -12.13
CA LYS A 22 7.81 7.89 -11.66
C LYS A 22 6.30 7.90 -11.40
N ALA A 23 5.70 6.72 -11.54
CA ALA A 23 4.39 6.41 -11.00
C ALA A 23 4.54 5.39 -9.87
N GLU A 24 3.84 5.60 -8.76
CA GLU A 24 3.85 4.70 -7.59
C GLU A 24 2.45 4.09 -7.42
N LEU A 25 2.31 2.80 -7.74
CA LEU A 25 1.00 2.16 -7.86
C LEU A 25 0.70 1.18 -6.71
N HIS A 26 1.69 0.91 -5.87
CA HIS A 26 1.61 -0.04 -4.76
C HIS A 26 2.19 0.54 -3.48
N LEU A 27 1.44 1.45 -2.87
CA LEU A 27 1.87 2.10 -1.64
C LEU A 27 0.70 2.28 -0.68
N HIS A 28 0.81 1.69 0.50
CA HIS A 28 -0.16 1.91 1.59
C HIS A 28 0.17 3.22 2.30
N LEU A 29 -0.81 4.12 2.40
CA LEU A 29 -0.66 5.43 3.05
C LEU A 29 -0.15 5.27 4.49
N GLU A 30 -0.75 4.34 5.24
CA GLU A 30 -0.37 4.03 6.61
C GLU A 30 1.07 3.49 6.67
N GLY A 31 1.52 2.78 5.64
CA GLY A 31 2.88 2.26 5.47
C GLY A 31 3.92 3.30 5.09
N ALA A 32 3.50 4.33 4.36
CA ALA A 32 4.37 5.31 3.72
C ALA A 32 4.75 6.49 4.61
N ILE A 33 4.27 6.54 5.86
CA ILE A 33 4.48 7.67 6.77
C ILE A 33 5.98 7.96 6.91
N PRO A 34 6.47 9.13 6.47
CA PRO A 34 7.87 9.49 6.66
C PRO A 34 8.25 9.45 8.14
N LEU A 35 9.50 9.05 8.43
CA LEU A 35 9.91 8.79 9.80
C LEU A 35 9.73 9.99 10.73
N ASP A 36 10.06 11.20 10.26
CA ASP A 36 9.89 12.46 11.00
C ASP A 36 8.40 12.74 11.28
N ALA A 37 7.52 12.44 10.33
CA ALA A 37 6.08 12.54 10.52
C ALA A 37 5.55 11.51 11.54
N LEU A 38 6.02 10.26 11.47
CA LEU A 38 5.66 9.24 12.45
C LEU A 38 6.14 9.63 13.86
N TRP A 39 7.36 10.15 13.98
CA TRP A 39 7.89 10.65 15.24
C TRP A 39 7.03 11.78 15.80
N ALA A 40 6.68 12.78 14.97
CA ALA A 40 5.79 13.87 15.38
C ALA A 40 4.42 13.35 15.84
N LEU A 41 3.86 12.34 15.17
CA LEU A 41 2.59 11.72 15.53
C LEU A 41 2.66 10.99 16.88
N ILE A 42 3.77 10.28 17.15
CA ILE A 42 4.01 9.64 18.46
C ILE A 42 4.11 10.69 19.56
N GLN A 43 4.85 11.77 19.33
CA GLN A 43 5.01 12.87 20.30
C GLN A 43 3.71 13.62 20.56
N LYS A 44 2.85 13.81 19.55
CA LYS A 44 1.51 14.40 19.70
C LYS A 44 0.68 13.71 20.79
N TYR A 45 0.87 12.40 20.97
CA TYR A 45 0.14 11.59 21.94
C TYR A 45 0.93 11.29 23.22
N GLY A 46 1.97 12.06 23.52
CA GLY A 46 2.76 11.94 24.75
C GLY A 46 3.95 10.98 24.67
N GLY A 47 4.30 10.51 23.47
CA GLY A 47 5.42 9.59 23.26
C GLY A 47 5.04 8.12 23.46
N ASP A 48 6.04 7.24 23.31
CA ASP A 48 5.93 5.80 23.60
C ASP A 48 7.22 5.34 24.33
N PRO A 49 7.11 4.81 25.56
CA PRO A 49 8.28 4.35 26.33
C PRO A 49 9.13 3.28 25.64
N SER A 50 8.55 2.51 24.70
CA SER A 50 9.28 1.50 23.93
C SER A 50 10.16 2.09 22.82
N VAL A 51 9.94 3.36 22.45
CA VAL A 51 10.74 4.10 21.45
C VAL A 51 11.03 5.51 21.95
N PRO A 52 11.86 5.67 23.00
CA PRO A 52 12.05 6.98 23.65
C PRO A 52 12.82 7.99 22.79
N THR A 53 13.42 7.58 21.67
CA THR A 53 14.15 8.45 20.74
C THR A 53 13.89 8.03 19.29
N GLU A 54 14.18 8.93 18.34
CA GLU A 54 14.12 8.60 16.90
C GLU A 54 15.01 7.40 16.52
N THR A 55 16.14 7.20 17.20
CA THR A 55 17.00 6.04 16.98
C THR A 55 16.28 4.73 17.33
N HIS A 56 15.57 4.69 18.46
CA HIS A 56 14.78 3.52 18.85
C HIS A 56 13.59 3.32 17.91
N LEU A 57 12.98 4.42 17.43
CA LEU A 57 11.94 4.34 16.40
C LEU A 57 12.46 3.66 15.12
N ARG A 58 13.63 4.05 14.62
CA ARG A 58 14.25 3.42 13.43
C ARG A 58 14.53 1.94 13.66
N GLN A 59 15.01 1.57 14.84
CA GLN A 59 15.26 0.17 15.20
C GLN A 59 13.96 -0.64 15.22
N ARG A 60 12.88 -0.09 15.77
CA ARG A 60 11.56 -0.74 15.80
C ARG A 60 10.93 -0.92 14.42
N LEU A 61 11.32 -0.10 13.43
CA LEU A 61 10.89 -0.23 12.04
C LEU A 61 11.77 -1.20 11.23
N THR A 62 12.62 -1.98 11.89
CA THR A 62 13.40 -3.07 11.27
C THR A 62 12.84 -4.39 11.79
N TYR A 63 12.41 -5.25 10.89
CA TYR A 63 11.73 -6.52 11.21
C TYR A 63 12.42 -7.70 10.50
N SER A 64 12.28 -8.90 11.05
CA SER A 64 12.96 -10.10 10.53
C SER A 64 12.14 -10.94 9.55
N ASP A 65 10.81 -10.83 9.59
CA ASP A 65 9.88 -11.60 8.76
C ASP A 65 8.51 -10.90 8.67
N PHE A 66 7.59 -11.51 7.92
CA PHE A 66 6.23 -11.00 7.76
C PHE A 66 5.43 -10.90 9.08
N PRO A 67 5.43 -11.90 9.99
CA PRO A 67 4.82 -11.75 11.31
C PRO A 67 5.31 -10.55 12.11
N ASP A 68 6.62 -10.35 12.23
CA ASP A 68 7.23 -9.22 12.97
C ASP A 68 6.88 -7.86 12.30
N PHE A 69 6.86 -7.83 10.96
CA PHE A 69 6.34 -6.68 10.21
C PHE A 69 4.88 -6.36 10.60
N ILE A 70 4.00 -7.35 10.69
CA ILE A 70 2.59 -7.14 11.04
C ILE A 70 2.44 -6.61 12.46
N GLU A 71 3.21 -7.10 13.42
CA GLU A 71 3.22 -6.57 14.79
C GLU A 71 3.64 -5.09 14.81
N THR A 72 4.71 -4.77 14.10
CA THR A 72 5.22 -3.40 13.94
C THR A 72 4.19 -2.50 13.23
N TRP A 73 3.53 -3.01 12.19
CA TRP A 73 2.47 -2.33 11.46
C TRP A 73 1.28 -1.96 12.36
N ILE A 74 0.78 -2.93 13.15
CA ILE A 74 -0.33 -2.73 14.08
C ILE A 74 0.04 -1.69 15.14
N TRP A 75 1.23 -1.82 15.73
CA TRP A 75 1.74 -0.87 16.72
C TRP A 75 1.81 0.55 16.15
N LYS A 76 2.47 0.73 14.99
CA LYS A 76 2.60 2.03 14.33
C LYS A 76 1.23 2.64 14.01
N ASN A 77 0.30 1.84 13.49
CA ASN A 77 -1.04 2.31 13.15
C ASN A 77 -1.89 2.65 14.37
N SER A 78 -1.48 2.28 15.60
CA SER A 78 -2.15 2.69 16.84
C SER A 78 -2.09 4.19 17.12
N PHE A 79 -1.14 4.90 16.50
CA PHE A 79 -0.99 6.35 16.63
C PHE A 79 -1.91 7.15 15.70
N LEU A 80 -2.59 6.51 14.74
CA LEU A 80 -3.58 7.17 13.88
C LEU A 80 -4.96 7.15 14.56
N ARG A 81 -5.32 8.23 15.26
CA ARG A 81 -6.51 8.25 16.14
C ARG A 81 -7.63 9.15 15.65
N THR A 82 -7.30 10.15 14.84
CA THR A 82 -8.22 11.23 14.43
C THR A 82 -8.13 11.50 12.94
N TYR A 83 -9.17 12.08 12.34
CA TYR A 83 -9.13 12.53 10.94
C TYR A 83 -7.98 13.52 10.67
N ASP A 84 -7.59 14.33 11.66
CA ASP A 84 -6.45 15.25 11.51
C ASP A 84 -5.12 14.49 11.35
N ASP A 85 -4.97 13.32 11.97
CA ASP A 85 -3.78 12.49 11.79
C ASP A 85 -3.68 11.99 10.33
N PHE A 86 -4.80 11.59 9.74
CA PHE A 86 -4.84 11.16 8.33
C PHE A 86 -4.57 12.32 7.36
N SER A 87 -5.11 13.50 7.65
CA SER A 87 -4.80 14.71 6.87
C SER A 87 -3.31 15.04 6.95
N PHE A 88 -2.73 14.94 8.15
CA PHE A 88 -1.31 15.20 8.39
C PHE A 88 -0.39 14.20 7.65
N ILE A 89 -0.62 12.90 7.80
CA ILE A 89 0.24 11.91 7.13
C ILE A 89 0.08 11.96 5.62
N ALA A 90 -1.11 12.23 5.09
CA ALA A 90 -1.34 12.34 3.66
C ALA A 90 -0.55 13.52 3.05
N GLU A 91 -0.53 14.67 3.72
CA GLU A 91 0.32 15.79 3.32
C GLU A 91 1.80 15.40 3.31
N LYS A 92 2.27 14.69 4.36
CA LYS A 92 3.67 14.29 4.50
C LYS A 92 4.09 13.25 3.47
N VAL A 93 3.23 12.29 3.17
CA VAL A 93 3.45 11.28 2.12
C VAL A 93 3.50 11.96 0.75
N ALA A 94 2.58 12.87 0.43
CA ALA A 94 2.61 13.59 -0.83
C ALA A 94 3.89 14.43 -1.00
N GLN A 95 4.37 15.08 0.07
CA GLN A 95 5.67 15.77 0.08
C GLN A 95 6.85 14.82 -0.17
N ASP A 96 6.78 13.59 0.35
CA ASP A 96 7.80 12.56 0.16
C ASP A 96 7.84 12.02 -1.27
N LEU A 97 6.68 11.70 -1.83
CA LEU A 97 6.53 11.28 -3.22
C LEU A 97 7.14 12.31 -4.19
N LEU A 98 6.84 13.60 -4.00
CA LEU A 98 7.40 14.67 -4.82
C LEU A 98 8.92 14.79 -4.70
N ARG A 99 9.48 14.63 -3.49
CA ARG A 99 10.94 14.65 -3.28
C ARG A 99 11.64 13.52 -4.05
N GLN A 100 10.92 12.45 -4.35
CA GLN A 100 11.41 11.31 -5.14
C GLN A 100 11.05 11.41 -6.63
N ASN A 101 10.52 12.55 -7.09
CA ASN A 101 10.06 12.78 -8.47
C ASN A 101 8.98 11.78 -8.92
N ILE A 102 8.13 11.35 -7.99
CA ILE A 102 6.90 10.60 -8.27
C ILE A 102 5.82 11.62 -8.61
N LEU A 103 5.33 11.56 -9.85
CA LEU A 103 4.38 12.53 -10.40
C LEU A 103 2.94 12.00 -10.42
N TYR A 104 2.76 10.69 -10.26
CA TYR A 104 1.47 10.02 -10.17
C TYR A 104 1.55 8.94 -9.08
N ALA A 105 0.52 8.84 -8.24
CA ALA A 105 0.42 7.76 -7.28
C ALA A 105 -1.01 7.27 -7.06
N GLU A 106 -1.14 5.97 -6.79
CA GLU A 106 -2.37 5.34 -6.32
C GLU A 106 -2.13 4.77 -4.92
N LEU A 107 -2.62 5.47 -3.90
CA LEU A 107 -2.36 5.13 -2.50
C LEU A 107 -3.46 4.24 -1.95
N PHE A 108 -3.07 3.11 -1.38
CA PHE A 108 -3.96 2.26 -0.59
C PHE A 108 -4.25 2.92 0.77
N PHE A 109 -5.47 2.76 1.26
CA PHE A 109 -5.84 3.03 2.65
C PHE A 109 -6.86 1.99 3.11
N SER A 110 -6.77 1.54 4.37
CA SER A 110 -7.59 0.42 4.89
C SER A 110 -8.66 0.92 5.86
N PRO A 111 -9.81 1.44 5.37
CA PRO A 111 -10.79 2.14 6.24
C PRO A 111 -11.36 1.26 7.35
N SER A 112 -11.61 -0.02 7.09
CA SER A 112 -12.18 -0.94 8.08
C SER A 112 -11.32 -1.11 9.33
N ARG A 113 -10.00 -0.84 9.26
CA ARG A 113 -9.10 -0.95 10.42
C ARG A 113 -9.31 0.14 11.48
N PHE A 114 -9.98 1.22 11.12
CA PHE A 114 -10.19 2.36 12.00
C PHE A 114 -11.65 2.53 12.42
N ALA A 115 -12.54 1.61 11.99
CA ALA A 115 -13.95 1.61 12.35
C ALA A 115 -14.18 1.52 13.87
N ASP A 116 -13.41 0.68 14.57
CA ASP A 116 -13.48 0.54 16.03
C ASP A 116 -13.07 1.82 16.80
N ARG A 117 -12.42 2.77 16.11
CA ARG A 117 -12.09 4.11 16.66
C ARG A 117 -13.15 5.15 16.33
N GLY A 118 -14.27 4.76 15.72
CA GLY A 118 -15.32 5.65 15.26
C GLY A 118 -14.96 6.46 14.01
N LEU A 119 -13.88 6.09 13.29
CA LEU A 119 -13.52 6.75 12.04
C LEU A 119 -14.27 6.07 10.88
N THR A 120 -15.07 6.87 10.18
CA THR A 120 -15.88 6.42 9.05
C THR A 120 -15.06 6.44 7.75
N THR A 121 -15.36 5.54 6.82
CA THR A 121 -14.73 5.49 5.48
C THR A 121 -14.78 6.84 4.76
N ILE A 122 -15.95 7.51 4.76
CA ILE A 122 -16.10 8.83 4.13
C ILE A 122 -15.28 9.92 4.85
N GLY A 123 -15.22 9.88 6.17
CA GLY A 123 -14.42 10.82 6.96
C GLY A 123 -12.93 10.65 6.71
N LEU A 124 -12.45 9.40 6.63
CA LEU A 124 -11.06 9.08 6.28
C LEU A 124 -10.73 9.56 4.87
N ALA A 125 -11.54 9.21 3.87
CA ALA A 125 -11.31 9.62 2.48
C ALA A 125 -11.28 11.16 2.35
N LYS A 126 -12.19 11.86 3.03
CA LYS A 126 -12.20 13.33 3.09
C LYS A 126 -10.91 13.89 3.71
N ALA A 127 -10.49 13.35 4.85
CA ALA A 127 -9.29 13.78 5.55
C ALA A 127 -8.03 13.56 4.72
N ILE A 128 -7.87 12.37 4.16
CA ILE A 128 -6.75 12.02 3.29
C ILE A 128 -6.72 12.97 2.09
N ARG A 129 -7.85 13.14 1.37
CA ARG A 129 -7.93 14.05 0.22
C ARG A 129 -7.57 15.49 0.59
N SER A 130 -8.02 15.97 1.76
CA SER A 130 -7.67 17.29 2.28
C SER A 130 -6.16 17.45 2.49
N GLY A 131 -5.50 16.43 3.07
CA GLY A 131 -4.04 16.42 3.24
C GLY A 131 -3.28 16.40 1.92
N LEU A 132 -3.66 15.50 1.00
CA LEU A 132 -3.08 15.40 -0.34
C LEU A 132 -3.21 16.72 -1.12
N GLY A 133 -4.37 17.38 -1.03
CA GLY A 133 -4.66 18.64 -1.74
C GLY A 133 -3.80 19.84 -1.32
N ARG A 134 -3.01 19.73 -0.24
CA ARG A 134 -2.07 20.77 0.19
C ARG A 134 -0.75 20.74 -0.58
N VAL A 135 -0.54 19.69 -1.38
CA VAL A 135 0.71 19.43 -2.09
C VAL A 135 0.40 19.35 -3.58
N SER A 136 0.93 20.30 -4.35
CA SER A 136 0.76 20.34 -5.81
C SER A 136 1.94 19.72 -6.54
N GLY A 137 1.70 19.10 -7.69
CA GLY A 137 2.74 18.57 -8.58
C GLY A 137 2.82 17.04 -8.64
N CYS A 138 2.01 16.35 -7.82
CA CYS A 138 1.81 14.91 -7.86
C CYS A 138 0.31 14.66 -7.98
N GLU A 139 -0.12 13.91 -9.00
CA GLU A 139 -1.50 13.46 -9.13
C GLU A 139 -1.71 12.21 -8.26
N ILE A 140 -2.55 12.29 -7.24
CA ILE A 140 -2.72 11.20 -6.27
C ILE A 140 -4.18 10.76 -6.19
N TRP A 141 -4.41 9.48 -6.46
CA TRP A 141 -5.69 8.80 -6.31
C TRP A 141 -5.66 7.78 -5.17
N LEU A 142 -6.84 7.38 -4.70
CA LEU A 142 -7.00 6.44 -3.60
C LEU A 142 -7.51 5.09 -4.08
N ILE A 143 -6.97 4.04 -3.48
CA ILE A 143 -7.43 2.66 -3.58
C ILE A 143 -7.91 2.24 -2.19
N ALA A 144 -9.17 1.83 -2.07
CA ALA A 144 -9.66 1.33 -0.80
C ALA A 144 -9.22 -0.13 -0.63
N ASP A 145 -8.40 -0.40 0.38
CA ASP A 145 -7.96 -1.74 0.73
C ASP A 145 -9.05 -2.47 1.54
N LEU A 146 -9.55 -3.56 0.97
CA LEU A 146 -10.52 -4.45 1.60
C LEU A 146 -9.75 -5.52 2.38
N VAL A 147 -9.63 -5.34 3.69
CA VAL A 147 -8.83 -6.24 4.55
C VAL A 147 -9.42 -7.64 4.58
N ARG A 148 -8.75 -8.60 3.92
CA ARG A 148 -9.27 -9.97 3.73
C ARG A 148 -9.44 -10.75 5.01
N ASP A 149 -8.71 -10.40 6.06
CA ASP A 149 -8.81 -10.99 7.40
C ASP A 149 -10.21 -10.87 8.02
N HIS A 150 -11.00 -9.88 7.60
CA HIS A 150 -12.37 -9.67 8.07
C HIS A 150 -13.43 -10.42 7.24
N GLY A 151 -12.99 -11.13 6.19
CA GLY A 151 -13.86 -11.92 5.32
C GLY A 151 -14.72 -11.09 4.34
N PRO A 152 -15.42 -11.78 3.42
CA PRO A 152 -16.12 -11.14 2.31
C PRO A 152 -17.33 -10.30 2.75
N ILE A 153 -17.99 -10.66 3.86
CA ILE A 153 -19.15 -9.90 4.39
C ILE A 153 -18.71 -8.49 4.81
N GLN A 154 -17.65 -8.40 5.62
CA GLN A 154 -17.13 -7.10 6.04
C GLN A 154 -16.55 -6.30 4.86
N ALA A 155 -15.93 -7.00 3.90
CA ALA A 155 -15.42 -6.37 2.69
C ALA A 155 -16.55 -5.79 1.82
N ALA A 156 -17.73 -6.42 1.76
CA ALA A 156 -18.92 -5.90 1.08
C ALA A 156 -19.52 -4.66 1.75
N ILE A 157 -19.55 -4.64 3.09
CA ILE A 157 -19.92 -3.44 3.86
C ILE A 157 -18.96 -2.29 3.51
N THR A 158 -17.66 -2.58 3.55
CA THR A 158 -16.61 -1.59 3.25
C THR A 158 -16.73 -1.06 1.82
N LEU A 159 -16.96 -1.92 0.82
CA LEU A 159 -17.19 -1.51 -0.57
C LEU A 159 -18.39 -0.55 -0.69
N THR A 160 -19.48 -0.83 0.01
CA THR A 160 -20.67 0.03 0.01
C THR A 160 -20.33 1.42 0.56
N GLU A 161 -19.59 1.48 1.67
CA GLU A 161 -19.15 2.76 2.24
C GLU A 161 -18.19 3.51 1.30
N VAL A 162 -17.24 2.80 0.68
CA VAL A 162 -16.31 3.34 -0.32
C VAL A 162 -17.05 3.95 -1.51
N ALA A 163 -18.12 3.30 -1.98
CA ALA A 163 -18.96 3.84 -3.04
C ALA A 163 -19.55 5.22 -2.71
N THR A 164 -19.95 5.45 -1.45
CA THR A 164 -20.44 6.76 -1.00
C THR A 164 -19.34 7.83 -0.93
N ALA A 165 -18.09 7.41 -0.72
CA ALA A 165 -16.93 8.28 -0.58
C ALA A 165 -16.15 8.51 -1.89
N ARG A 166 -16.59 7.91 -3.01
CA ARG A 166 -15.87 7.91 -4.30
C ARG A 166 -15.39 9.28 -4.77
N HIS A 167 -16.20 10.32 -4.53
CA HIS A 167 -15.93 11.71 -4.94
C HIS A 167 -14.70 12.34 -4.26
N TYR A 168 -14.15 11.73 -3.21
CA TYR A 168 -12.85 12.11 -2.64
C TYR A 168 -11.65 11.53 -3.41
N GLY A 169 -11.87 11.04 -4.62
CA GLY A 169 -10.84 10.52 -5.52
C GLY A 169 -10.45 9.09 -5.22
N ILE A 170 -11.43 8.24 -4.90
CA ILE A 170 -11.24 6.79 -4.82
C ILE A 170 -11.53 6.20 -6.20
N VAL A 171 -10.53 5.59 -6.83
CA VAL A 171 -10.62 5.09 -8.21
C VAL A 171 -10.75 3.57 -8.28
N GLY A 172 -10.36 2.88 -7.21
CA GLY A 172 -10.39 1.43 -7.18
C GLY A 172 -10.44 0.84 -5.79
N ILE A 173 -10.51 -0.49 -5.77
CA ILE A 173 -10.36 -1.31 -4.58
C ILE A 173 -9.15 -2.24 -4.73
N GLY A 174 -8.59 -2.59 -3.58
CA GLY A 174 -7.58 -3.63 -3.44
C GLY A 174 -8.00 -4.66 -2.40
N ILE A 175 -7.24 -5.74 -2.29
CA ILE A 175 -7.33 -6.69 -1.18
C ILE A 175 -5.91 -6.98 -0.67
N GLY A 176 -5.69 -6.74 0.62
CA GLY A 176 -4.48 -7.07 1.36
C GLY A 176 -4.81 -7.83 2.65
N GLY A 177 -3.77 -8.21 3.40
CA GLY A 177 -3.90 -8.97 4.64
C GLY A 177 -3.36 -10.40 4.55
N SER A 178 -3.83 -11.31 5.40
CA SER A 178 -3.30 -12.69 5.53
C SER A 178 -3.66 -13.58 4.33
N GLU A 179 -2.96 -13.42 3.21
CA GLU A 179 -3.23 -14.11 1.93
C GLU A 179 -3.42 -15.63 2.08
N HIS A 180 -2.50 -16.31 2.79
CA HIS A 180 -2.51 -17.76 3.00
C HIS A 180 -3.74 -18.30 3.75
N LYS A 181 -4.48 -17.45 4.46
CA LYS A 181 -5.71 -17.83 5.18
C LYS A 181 -6.97 -17.49 4.41
N PHE A 182 -6.91 -16.51 3.52
CA PHE A 182 -8.08 -15.91 2.88
C PHE A 182 -7.82 -15.83 1.37
N PRO A 183 -7.98 -16.93 0.63
CA PRO A 183 -7.66 -16.96 -0.79
C PRO A 183 -8.59 -16.00 -1.58
N PRO A 184 -8.28 -15.72 -2.86
CA PRO A 184 -9.03 -14.75 -3.66
C PRO A 184 -10.50 -15.14 -3.92
N GLU A 185 -10.79 -16.42 -4.19
CA GLU A 185 -12.07 -16.91 -4.74
C GLU A 185 -13.30 -16.49 -3.93
N PRO A 186 -13.31 -16.54 -2.58
CA PRO A 186 -14.45 -16.10 -1.78
C PRO A 186 -14.85 -14.63 -1.96
N PHE A 187 -14.00 -13.80 -2.58
CA PHE A 187 -14.25 -12.38 -2.84
C PHE A 187 -14.70 -12.11 -4.29
N ALA A 188 -14.92 -13.13 -5.12
CA ALA A 188 -15.25 -12.97 -6.54
C ALA A 188 -16.52 -12.14 -6.80
N GLU A 189 -17.62 -12.43 -6.07
CA GLU A 189 -18.88 -11.69 -6.20
C GLU A 189 -18.71 -10.21 -5.78
N LEU A 190 -17.93 -9.97 -4.73
CA LEU A 190 -17.60 -8.63 -4.26
C LEU A 190 -16.84 -7.83 -5.31
N TYR A 191 -15.83 -8.44 -5.94
CA TYR A 191 -15.06 -7.82 -7.01
C TYR A 191 -15.90 -7.57 -8.26
N ALA A 192 -16.85 -8.47 -8.57
CA ALA A 192 -17.83 -8.26 -9.62
C ALA A 192 -18.71 -7.04 -9.35
N GLU A 193 -19.19 -6.85 -8.12
CA GLU A 193 -19.95 -5.65 -7.76
C GLU A 193 -19.09 -4.39 -7.79
N ALA A 194 -17.84 -4.45 -7.33
CA ALA A 194 -16.92 -3.31 -7.40
C ALA A 194 -16.74 -2.81 -8.85
N ARG A 195 -16.53 -3.74 -9.80
CA ARG A 195 -16.49 -3.40 -11.24
C ARG A 195 -17.82 -2.84 -11.74
N ARG A 196 -18.96 -3.37 -11.29
CA ARG A 196 -20.30 -2.89 -11.67
C ARG A 196 -20.56 -1.46 -11.18
N LEU A 197 -20.00 -1.10 -10.02
CA LEU A 197 -19.98 0.27 -9.48
C LEU A 197 -18.97 1.19 -10.20
N GLY A 198 -18.16 0.64 -11.09
CA GLY A 198 -17.18 1.36 -11.91
C GLY A 198 -15.83 1.58 -11.22
N PHE A 199 -15.49 0.78 -10.22
CA PHE A 199 -14.15 0.77 -9.62
C PHE A 199 -13.18 -0.08 -10.45
N LYS A 200 -11.92 0.36 -10.45
CA LYS A 200 -10.78 -0.47 -10.83
C LYS A 200 -10.45 -1.46 -9.72
N THR A 201 -9.85 -2.60 -10.07
CA THR A 201 -9.58 -3.70 -9.13
C THR A 201 -8.11 -4.10 -9.15
N SER A 202 -7.51 -4.21 -7.98
CA SER A 202 -6.20 -4.85 -7.79
C SER A 202 -6.27 -5.87 -6.64
N ALA A 203 -5.24 -6.68 -6.49
CA ALA A 203 -5.12 -7.61 -5.37
C ALA A 203 -3.66 -7.86 -5.00
N HIS A 204 -3.38 -7.99 -3.70
CA HIS A 204 -2.14 -8.64 -3.25
C HIS A 204 -2.31 -10.14 -3.48
N ALA A 205 -1.45 -10.69 -4.32
CA ALA A 205 -1.43 -12.11 -4.63
C ALA A 205 0.00 -12.56 -4.97
N GLY A 206 0.39 -13.75 -4.54
CA GLY A 206 1.70 -14.31 -4.78
C GLY A 206 2.79 -13.77 -3.84
N GLU A 207 2.43 -13.14 -2.72
CA GLU A 207 3.39 -12.63 -1.72
C GLU A 207 3.60 -13.67 -0.61
N ALA A 208 2.52 -13.98 0.13
CA ALA A 208 2.51 -14.96 1.21
C ALA A 208 1.86 -16.30 0.79
N SER A 209 1.48 -16.44 -0.48
CA SER A 209 0.98 -17.67 -1.11
C SER A 209 1.58 -17.87 -2.50
N GLY A 210 1.43 -19.06 -3.08
CA GLY A 210 2.07 -19.40 -4.36
C GLY A 210 1.32 -18.87 -5.59
N ALA A 211 1.75 -19.34 -6.76
CA ALA A 211 1.18 -18.99 -8.07
C ALA A 211 -0.35 -19.17 -8.15
N ASP A 212 -0.94 -20.14 -7.44
CA ASP A 212 -2.39 -20.36 -7.41
C ASP A 212 -3.17 -19.14 -6.93
N SER A 213 -2.63 -18.38 -5.98
CA SER A 213 -3.27 -17.14 -5.50
C SER A 213 -3.25 -16.06 -6.58
N VAL A 214 -2.17 -15.97 -7.34
CA VAL A 214 -2.07 -15.05 -8.49
C VAL A 214 -3.09 -15.44 -9.56
N ARG A 215 -3.22 -16.74 -9.87
CA ARG A 215 -4.27 -17.25 -10.78
C ARG A 215 -5.66 -16.93 -10.26
N GLY A 216 -5.94 -17.16 -8.97
CA GLY A 216 -7.21 -16.82 -8.35
C GLY A 216 -7.55 -15.33 -8.46
N ALA A 217 -6.56 -14.44 -8.29
CA ALA A 217 -6.75 -13.00 -8.51
C ALA A 217 -7.06 -12.67 -9.98
N ILE A 218 -6.41 -13.33 -10.94
CA ILE A 218 -6.65 -13.09 -12.37
C ILE A 218 -8.01 -13.65 -12.81
N ASP A 219 -8.30 -14.90 -12.48
CA ASP A 219 -9.42 -15.65 -13.07
C ASP A 219 -10.72 -15.49 -12.28
N SER A 220 -10.64 -15.40 -10.95
CA SER A 220 -11.82 -15.25 -10.09
C SER A 220 -12.13 -13.79 -9.78
N LEU A 221 -11.10 -13.01 -9.44
CA LEU A 221 -11.29 -11.60 -9.12
C LEU A 221 -11.30 -10.68 -10.35
N LEU A 222 -10.76 -11.12 -11.49
CA LEU A 222 -10.66 -10.33 -12.73
C LEU A 222 -10.04 -8.94 -12.45
N VAL A 223 -8.87 -8.93 -11.81
CA VAL A 223 -8.14 -7.69 -11.47
C VAL A 223 -7.56 -6.99 -12.70
N ASP A 224 -7.50 -5.67 -12.67
CA ASP A 224 -6.80 -4.86 -13.67
C ASP A 224 -5.27 -5.01 -13.55
N ARG A 225 -4.76 -5.30 -12.34
CA ARG A 225 -3.32 -5.47 -12.02
C ARG A 225 -3.10 -6.24 -10.71
N ILE A 226 -1.87 -6.68 -10.47
CA ILE A 226 -1.52 -7.52 -9.32
C ILE A 226 -0.40 -6.89 -8.51
N GLY A 227 -0.58 -6.81 -7.20
CA GLY A 227 0.47 -6.44 -6.24
C GLY A 227 1.32 -7.64 -5.86
N HIS A 228 2.63 -7.43 -5.76
CA HIS A 228 3.67 -8.44 -5.53
C HIS A 228 3.83 -9.44 -6.68
N ALA A 229 3.01 -10.48 -6.75
CA ALA A 229 3.14 -11.62 -7.66
C ALA A 229 4.55 -12.25 -7.70
N THR A 230 5.33 -12.15 -6.62
CA THR A 230 6.72 -12.64 -6.58
C THR A 230 6.78 -14.13 -6.85
N ARG A 231 5.82 -14.88 -6.32
CA ARG A 231 5.72 -16.33 -6.48
C ARG A 231 4.98 -16.77 -7.75
N ALA A 232 4.69 -15.86 -8.69
CA ALA A 232 4.15 -16.22 -9.99
C ALA A 232 5.13 -17.08 -10.81
N GLU A 233 6.43 -16.91 -10.57
CA GLU A 233 7.52 -17.65 -11.23
C GLU A 233 7.52 -19.17 -10.94
N GLU A 234 6.80 -19.62 -9.92
CA GLU A 234 6.59 -21.04 -9.60
C GLU A 234 5.80 -21.78 -10.71
N ASP A 235 5.13 -21.03 -11.59
CA ASP A 235 4.29 -21.54 -12.66
C ASP A 235 4.62 -20.86 -14.02
N PRO A 236 5.34 -21.56 -14.91
CA PRO A 236 5.72 -21.02 -16.22
C PRO A 236 4.52 -20.62 -17.11
N GLU A 237 3.39 -21.31 -16.99
CA GLU A 237 2.18 -20.98 -17.78
C GLU A 237 1.53 -19.69 -17.26
N LEU A 238 1.58 -19.45 -15.94
CA LEU A 238 1.13 -18.18 -15.36
C LEU A 238 2.01 -17.02 -15.81
N MET A 239 3.34 -17.21 -15.84
CA MET A 239 4.26 -16.20 -16.37
C MET A 239 3.95 -15.85 -17.83
N GLN A 240 3.65 -16.86 -18.65
CA GLN A 240 3.22 -16.65 -20.03
C GLN A 240 1.87 -15.90 -20.10
N LEU A 241 0.91 -16.26 -19.25
CA LEU A 241 -0.39 -15.59 -19.17
C LEU A 241 -0.26 -14.10 -18.83
N LEU A 242 0.56 -13.76 -17.83
CA LEU A 242 0.84 -12.38 -17.43
C LEU A 242 1.45 -11.58 -18.58
N ALA A 243 2.42 -12.18 -19.29
CA ALA A 243 3.06 -11.58 -20.45
C ALA A 243 2.09 -11.39 -21.62
N ASP A 244 1.31 -12.41 -21.97
CA ASP A 244 0.39 -12.38 -23.12
C ASP A 244 -0.74 -11.37 -22.91
N ARG A 245 -1.27 -11.29 -21.68
CA ARG A 245 -2.35 -10.35 -21.33
C ARG A 245 -1.84 -8.97 -20.94
N GLN A 246 -0.51 -8.78 -20.83
CA GLN A 246 0.11 -7.54 -20.35
C GLN A 246 -0.49 -7.06 -19.00
N ILE A 247 -0.71 -8.00 -18.08
CA ILE A 247 -1.22 -7.68 -16.73
C ILE A 247 -0.09 -7.02 -15.94
N PRO A 248 -0.24 -5.76 -15.47
CA PRO A 248 0.80 -5.11 -14.69
C PRO A 248 1.03 -5.82 -13.36
N VAL A 249 2.30 -5.97 -13.00
CA VAL A 249 2.75 -6.51 -11.71
C VAL A 249 3.49 -5.42 -10.94
N GLU A 250 3.04 -5.14 -9.73
CA GLU A 250 3.58 -4.10 -8.86
C GLU A 250 4.53 -4.75 -7.85
N LEU A 251 5.79 -4.90 -8.25
CA LEU A 251 6.82 -5.49 -7.40
C LEU A 251 7.27 -4.51 -6.30
N CYS A 252 7.53 -5.05 -5.11
CA CYS A 252 7.98 -4.31 -3.94
C CYS A 252 9.33 -4.86 -3.42
N PRO A 253 10.48 -4.62 -4.10
CA PRO A 253 11.73 -5.32 -3.80
C PRO A 253 12.20 -5.21 -2.36
N LEU A 254 12.11 -4.01 -1.76
CA LEU A 254 12.49 -3.80 -0.37
C LEU A 254 11.52 -4.47 0.62
N SER A 255 10.22 -4.51 0.29
CA SER A 255 9.23 -5.24 1.08
C SER A 255 9.59 -6.71 1.11
N ASN A 256 9.76 -7.31 -0.08
CA ASN A 256 10.05 -8.73 -0.26
C ASN A 256 11.27 -9.18 0.56
N VAL A 257 12.37 -8.43 0.46
CA VAL A 257 13.59 -8.69 1.24
C VAL A 257 13.35 -8.55 2.74
N ALA A 258 12.61 -7.52 3.17
CA ALA A 258 12.39 -7.24 4.58
C ALA A 258 11.40 -8.23 5.24
N THR A 259 10.46 -8.79 4.48
CA THR A 259 9.46 -9.75 4.99
C THR A 259 9.81 -11.21 4.68
N GLY A 260 10.88 -11.47 3.92
CA GLY A 260 11.38 -12.81 3.63
C GLY A 260 10.53 -13.58 2.61
N VAL A 261 9.95 -12.86 1.63
CA VAL A 261 9.05 -13.39 0.59
C VAL A 261 9.57 -13.17 -0.82
#